data_AF-A0A3D3HAF2-F1
#
_entry.id   AF-A0A3D3HAF2-F1
#
_cell.length_a   1.000
_cell.length_b   1.000
_cell.length_c   1.000
_cell.angle_alpha   90.00
_cell.angle_beta   90.00
_cell.angle_gamma   90.00
#
_symmetry.space_group_name_H-M   'P 1'
#
loop_
_entity.id
_entity.type
_entity.pdbx_description
1 polymer ?
#
loop_
_entity_poly.entity_id
_entity_poly.type
_entity_poly.pdbx_seq_one_letter_code
_entity_poly.pdbx_strand_id
1 'polypeptide(L)'
;ERQAVLAYNTIHSGMTELGETAIAETIIAPIRRQEPGHFAFYRMSATELVRSGALRPWQLYLARVLREKTYNLVGTNGQDRYRAQMGGVVTALGFDTDLDKYAREVGRIEAQLLWAHERGMDFPPYVMRALRESIDLYRERGFGDAA
;
A
#
# COMPACT_ATOMS: atom_id res chain seq x y z
N GLU A 1 -3.65 -1.04 4.85
CA GLU A 1 -3.64 0.15 5.73
C GLU A 1 -2.82 1.31 5.23
N ARG A 2 -1.47 1.24 5.13
CA ARG A 2 -0.71 2.43 4.72
C ARG A 2 -1.12 3.00 3.34
N GLN A 3 -1.38 2.13 2.37
CA GLN A 3 -1.92 2.54 1.06
C GLN A 3 -3.28 3.24 1.19
N ALA A 4 -4.17 2.72 2.03
CA ALA A 4 -5.49 3.30 2.28
C ALA A 4 -5.40 4.67 2.96
N VAL A 5 -4.56 4.82 3.99
CA VAL A 5 -4.28 6.12 4.64
C VAL A 5 -3.86 7.17 3.60
N LEU A 6 -2.93 6.84 2.72
CA LEU A 6 -2.44 7.77 1.69
C LEU A 6 -3.54 8.10 0.66
N ALA A 7 -4.28 7.09 0.21
CA ALA A 7 -5.37 7.25 -0.75
C ALA A 7 -6.49 8.13 -0.19
N TYR A 8 -7.02 7.84 1.00
CA TYR A 8 -8.14 8.60 1.57
C TYR A 8 -7.76 10.03 1.97
N ASN A 9 -6.49 10.29 2.32
CA ASN A 9 -6.02 11.67 2.49
C ASN A 9 -6.08 12.44 1.18
N THR A 10 -5.60 11.84 0.09
CA THR A 10 -5.57 12.47 -1.24
C THR A 10 -6.98 12.66 -1.79
N ILE A 11 -7.84 11.64 -1.69
CA ILE A 11 -9.23 11.69 -2.13
C ILE A 11 -9.99 12.75 -1.34
N HIS A 12 -9.80 12.84 -0.02
CA HIS A 12 -10.46 13.87 0.78
C HIS A 12 -10.10 15.28 0.29
N SER A 13 -8.81 15.56 0.12
CA SER A 13 -8.36 16.87 -0.38
C SER A 13 -8.94 17.16 -1.76
N GLY A 14 -8.88 16.20 -2.69
CA GLY A 14 -9.45 16.36 -4.03
C GLY A 14 -10.96 16.62 -4.02
N MET A 15 -11.72 15.93 -3.18
CA MET A 15 -13.17 16.16 -3.06
C MET A 15 -13.47 17.56 -2.49
N THR A 16 -12.71 18.01 -1.51
CA THR A 16 -12.83 19.38 -0.98
C THR A 16 -12.52 20.42 -2.06
N GLU A 17 -11.46 20.21 -2.85
CA GLU A 17 -11.06 21.11 -3.95
C GLU A 17 -12.11 21.19 -5.07
N LEU A 18 -12.83 20.10 -5.32
CA LEU A 18 -13.94 20.04 -6.28
C LEU A 18 -15.25 20.67 -5.74
N GLY A 19 -15.29 21.09 -4.48
CA GLY A 19 -16.50 21.58 -3.83
C GLY A 19 -17.46 20.48 -3.36
N GLU A 20 -17.10 19.21 -3.51
CA GLU A 20 -17.88 18.01 -3.13
C GLU A 20 -17.83 17.75 -1.62
N THR A 21 -18.14 18.79 -0.83
CA THR A 21 -18.00 18.80 0.64
C THR A 21 -18.88 17.73 1.29
N ALA A 22 -20.06 17.47 0.75
CA ALA A 22 -20.96 16.44 1.28
C ALA A 22 -20.31 15.05 1.21
N ILE A 23 -19.71 14.68 0.08
CA ILE A 23 -19.02 13.39 -0.10
C ILE A 23 -17.76 13.34 0.77
N ALA A 24 -16.97 14.42 0.76
CA ALA A 24 -15.75 14.52 1.56
C ALA A 24 -16.02 14.27 3.06
N GLU A 25 -17.04 14.92 3.63
CA GLU A 25 -17.31 14.88 5.06
C GLU A 25 -18.13 13.67 5.51
N THR A 26 -19.05 13.18 4.67
CA THR A 26 -19.97 12.10 5.08
C THR A 26 -19.49 10.71 4.71
N ILE A 27 -18.69 10.57 3.64
CA ILE A 27 -18.20 9.27 3.16
C ILE A 27 -16.71 9.13 3.41
N ILE A 28 -15.91 10.10 2.95
CA ILE A 28 -14.44 9.96 2.95
C ILE A 28 -13.85 10.20 4.35
N ALA A 29 -14.26 11.27 5.04
CA ALA A 29 -13.71 11.64 6.34
C ALA A 29 -13.93 10.57 7.44
N PRO A 30 -15.09 9.88 7.55
CA PRO A 30 -15.25 8.78 8.50
C PRO A 30 -14.29 7.62 8.24
N ILE A 31 -14.10 7.22 6.98
CA ILE A 31 -13.16 6.15 6.62
C ILE A 31 -11.73 6.59 6.95
N ARG A 32 -11.33 7.79 6.48
CA ARG A 32 -10.01 8.39 6.74
C ARG A 32 -9.68 8.46 8.23
N ARG A 33 -10.66 8.71 9.11
CA ARG A 33 -10.46 8.79 10.57
C ARG A 33 -10.12 7.43 11.20
N GLN A 34 -10.56 6.32 10.61
CA GLN A 34 -10.33 4.98 11.14
C GLN A 34 -8.96 4.42 10.71
N GLU A 35 -8.53 4.73 9.48
CA GLU A 35 -7.31 4.19 8.87
C GLU A 35 -6.02 4.37 9.70
N PRO A 36 -5.75 5.54 10.33
CA PRO A 36 -4.59 5.68 11.22
C PRO A 36 -4.64 4.76 12.43
N GLY A 37 -5.83 4.52 12.99
CA GLY A 37 -6.04 3.61 14.12
C GLY A 37 -5.76 2.16 13.73
N HIS A 38 -6.30 1.71 12.60
CA HIS A 38 -6.03 0.36 12.06
C HIS A 38 -4.54 0.18 11.77
N PHE A 39 -3.92 1.16 11.09
CA PHE A 39 -2.50 1.14 10.80
C PHE A 39 -1.65 1.08 12.06
N ALA A 40 -1.97 1.89 13.08
CA ALA A 40 -1.25 1.90 14.35
C ALA A 40 -1.39 0.55 15.07
N PHE A 41 -2.60 0.00 15.15
CA PHE A 41 -2.87 -1.29 15.77
C PHE A 41 -2.01 -2.40 15.13
N TYR A 42 -2.11 -2.60 13.81
CA TYR A 42 -1.35 -3.66 13.13
C TYR A 42 0.16 -3.43 13.20
N ARG A 43 0.62 -2.19 13.09
CA ARG A 43 2.04 -1.86 13.25
C ARG A 43 2.55 -2.23 14.63
N MET A 44 1.82 -1.85 15.69
CA MET A 44 2.20 -2.14 17.07
C MET A 44 2.20 -3.65 17.32
N SER A 45 1.15 -4.37 16.91
CA SER A 45 1.06 -5.82 17.04
C SER A 45 2.19 -6.53 16.30
N ALA A 46 2.46 -6.17 15.04
CA ALA A 46 3.55 -6.78 14.27
C ALA A 46 4.92 -6.49 14.88
N THR A 47 5.12 -5.26 15.38
CA THR A 47 6.36 -4.88 16.07
C THR A 47 6.55 -5.67 17.35
N GLU A 48 5.49 -5.83 18.14
CA GLU A 48 5.54 -6.59 19.40
C GLU A 48 5.82 -8.08 19.16
N LEU A 49 5.18 -8.69 18.16
CA LEU A 49 5.42 -10.09 17.79
C LEU A 49 6.89 -10.36 17.44
N VAL A 50 7.55 -9.39 16.81
CA VAL A 50 8.97 -9.48 16.44
C VAL A 50 9.86 -9.19 17.65
N ARG A 51 9.61 -8.10 18.39
CA ARG A 51 10.46 -7.63 19.50
C ARG A 51 10.41 -8.54 20.73
N SER A 52 9.25 -9.06 21.08
CA SER A 52 9.08 -9.99 22.20
C SER A 52 9.67 -11.38 21.93
N GLY A 53 9.99 -11.69 20.67
CA GLY A 53 10.39 -13.03 20.26
C GLY A 53 9.23 -14.03 20.20
N ALA A 54 7.97 -13.57 20.23
CA ALA A 54 6.79 -14.43 20.05
C ALA A 54 6.84 -15.19 18.71
N LEU A 55 7.43 -14.59 17.67
CA LEU A 55 7.78 -15.28 16.43
C LEU A 55 9.22 -15.80 16.48
N ARG A 56 9.38 -17.12 16.31
CA ARG A 56 10.69 -17.77 16.17
C ARG A 56 11.37 -17.31 14.88
N PRO A 57 12.73 -17.36 14.80
CA PRO A 57 13.47 -16.94 13.61
C PRO A 57 13.00 -17.58 12.29
N TRP A 58 12.64 -18.86 12.32
CA TRP A 58 12.14 -19.56 11.13
C TRP A 58 10.74 -19.08 10.71
N GLN A 59 9.90 -18.60 11.63
CA GLN A 59 8.58 -18.03 11.31
C GLN A 59 8.74 -16.67 10.63
N LEU A 60 9.70 -15.85 11.09
CA LEU A 60 10.06 -14.60 10.42
C LEU A 60 10.66 -14.84 9.03
N TYR A 61 11.47 -15.88 8.89
CA TYR A 61 11.95 -16.31 7.57
C TYR A 61 10.81 -16.76 6.66
N LEU A 62 9.90 -17.59 7.15
CA LEU A 62 8.72 -18.01 6.39
C LEU A 62 7.86 -16.81 5.98
N ALA A 63 7.62 -15.86 6.89
CA ALA A 63 6.89 -14.63 6.58
C ALA A 63 7.55 -13.81 5.47
N ARG A 64 8.89 -13.66 5.49
CA ARG A 64 9.66 -13.03 4.41
C ARG A 64 9.43 -13.72 3.06
N VAL A 65 9.60 -15.04 3.02
CA VAL A 65 9.45 -15.81 1.78
C VAL A 65 8.02 -15.70 1.24
N LEU A 66 7.02 -15.88 2.11
CA LEU A 66 5.61 -15.74 1.73
C LEU A 66 5.32 -14.35 1.18
N ARG A 67 5.80 -13.30 1.85
CA ARG A 67 5.64 -11.92 1.38
C ARG A 67 6.31 -11.69 0.04
N GLU A 68 7.54 -12.15 -0.15
CA GLU A 68 8.25 -12.01 -1.42
C GLU A 68 7.51 -12.69 -2.60
N LYS A 69 6.94 -13.87 -2.36
CA LYS A 69 6.27 -14.66 -3.42
C LYS A 69 4.82 -14.28 -3.66
N THR A 70 4.12 -13.74 -2.65
CA THR A 70 2.68 -13.49 -2.72
C THR A 70 2.30 -12.01 -2.61
N TYR A 71 3.28 -11.10 -2.57
CA TYR A 71 3.01 -9.66 -2.54
C TYR A 71 2.11 -9.25 -3.70
N ASN A 72 1.02 -8.56 -3.37
CA ASN A 72 0.13 -7.92 -4.30
C ASN A 72 -0.31 -6.58 -3.69
N LEU A 73 -0.60 -5.58 -4.53
CA LEU A 73 -1.17 -4.31 -4.08
C LEU A 73 -2.58 -4.54 -3.52
N VAL A 74 -3.01 -3.65 -2.62
CA VAL A 74 -4.32 -3.75 -1.97
C VAL A 74 -5.43 -3.85 -3.02
N GLY A 75 -6.40 -4.75 -2.79
CA GLY A 75 -7.56 -4.89 -3.68
C GLY A 75 -7.29 -5.60 -5.02
N THR A 76 -6.05 -5.96 -5.34
CA THR A 76 -5.75 -6.59 -6.65
C THR A 76 -6.01 -8.09 -6.69
N ASN A 77 -5.91 -8.78 -5.54
CA ASN A 77 -6.15 -10.22 -5.41
C ASN A 77 -5.46 -11.10 -6.47
N GLY A 78 -4.30 -10.64 -6.98
CA GLY A 78 -3.54 -11.34 -8.02
C GLY A 78 -4.15 -11.30 -9.43
N GLN A 79 -5.23 -10.56 -9.66
CA GLN A 79 -5.90 -10.47 -10.96
C GLN A 79 -5.41 -9.26 -11.75
N ASP A 80 -5.02 -9.47 -13.01
CA ASP A 80 -4.47 -8.42 -13.87
C ASP A 80 -5.44 -7.25 -14.08
N ARG A 81 -6.75 -7.52 -14.18
CA ARG A 81 -7.78 -6.47 -14.26
C ARG A 81 -7.70 -5.52 -13.08
N TYR A 82 -7.62 -6.04 -11.86
CA TYR A 82 -7.56 -5.20 -10.66
C TYR A 82 -6.18 -4.56 -10.48
N ARG A 83 -5.09 -5.19 -10.96
CA ARG A 83 -3.77 -4.55 -11.01
C ARG A 83 -3.78 -3.33 -11.94
N ALA A 84 -4.36 -3.44 -13.14
CA ALA A 84 -4.51 -2.31 -14.05
C ALA A 84 -5.37 -1.20 -13.41
N GLN A 85 -6.49 -1.54 -12.77
CA GLN A 85 -7.31 -0.56 -12.05
C GLN A 85 -6.53 0.13 -10.92
N MET A 86 -5.71 -0.62 -10.17
CA MET A 86 -4.86 -0.04 -9.13
C MET A 86 -3.79 0.87 -9.72
N GLY A 87 -3.16 0.51 -10.85
CA GLY A 87 -2.25 1.41 -11.56
C GLY A 87 -2.92 2.71 -12.00
N GLY A 88 -4.18 2.63 -12.43
CA GLY A 88 -5.00 3.80 -12.72
C GLY A 88 -5.28 4.65 -11.48
N VAL A 89 -5.56 4.04 -10.32
CA VAL A 89 -5.72 4.77 -9.05
C VAL A 89 -4.41 5.46 -8.65
N VAL A 90 -3.28 4.77 -8.73
CA VAL A 90 -1.94 5.33 -8.42
C VAL A 90 -1.64 6.53 -9.31
N THR A 91 -1.95 6.43 -10.61
CA THR A 91 -1.77 7.51 -11.59
C THR A 91 -2.73 8.67 -11.32
N ALA A 92 -4.03 8.39 -11.13
CA ALA A 92 -5.06 9.41 -10.94
C ALA A 92 -4.90 10.20 -9.63
N LEU A 93 -4.35 9.57 -8.59
CA LEU A 93 -4.02 10.23 -7.32
C LEU A 93 -2.63 10.90 -7.35
N GLY A 94 -1.91 10.85 -8.47
CA GLY A 94 -0.61 11.49 -8.65
C GLY A 94 0.53 10.84 -7.86
N PHE A 95 0.37 9.61 -7.40
CA PHE A 95 1.41 8.89 -6.65
C PHE A 95 2.57 8.41 -7.53
N ASP A 96 2.39 8.38 -8.85
CA ASP A 96 3.42 8.06 -9.82
C ASP A 96 4.40 9.22 -10.07
N THR A 97 4.07 10.45 -9.65
CA THR A 97 4.98 11.61 -9.71
C THR A 97 6.25 11.44 -8.86
N ASP A 98 6.14 10.74 -7.74
CA ASP A 98 7.26 10.34 -6.87
C ASP A 98 6.99 8.92 -6.34
N LEU A 99 7.13 7.95 -7.24
CA LEU A 99 6.82 6.56 -6.97
C LEU A 99 7.74 5.95 -5.90
N ASP A 100 8.99 6.41 -5.82
CA ASP A 100 9.95 6.00 -4.79
C ASP A 100 9.52 6.42 -3.40
N LYS A 101 9.06 7.66 -3.23
CA LYS A 101 8.48 8.11 -1.95
C LYS A 101 7.24 7.30 -1.60
N TYR A 102 6.35 7.03 -2.55
CA TYR A 102 5.17 6.21 -2.31
C TYR A 102 5.53 4.78 -1.89
N ALA A 103 6.44 4.14 -2.62
CA ALA A 103 6.94 2.79 -2.31
C ALA A 103 7.61 2.75 -0.92
N ARG A 104 8.39 3.77 -0.56
CA ARG A 104 9.00 3.92 0.76
C ARG A 104 7.95 4.02 1.85
N GLU A 105 6.92 4.85 1.68
CA GLU A 105 5.85 4.96 2.67
C GLU A 105 5.12 3.63 2.89
N VAL A 106 4.83 2.89 1.83
CA VAL A 106 4.11 1.61 1.89
C VAL A 106 4.98 0.49 2.47
N GLY A 107 6.25 0.39 2.06
CA GLY A 107 7.12 -0.73 2.40
C GLY A 107 7.95 -0.56 3.68
N ARG A 108 8.01 0.64 4.27
CA ARG A 108 8.89 0.95 5.41
C ARG A 108 8.73 0.00 6.59
N ILE A 109 7.50 -0.32 6.98
CA ILE A 109 7.27 -1.23 8.13
C ILE A 109 7.83 -2.62 7.84
N GLU A 110 7.63 -3.10 6.62
CA GLU A 110 8.08 -4.41 6.23
C GLU A 110 9.61 -4.49 6.17
N ALA A 111 10.26 -3.44 5.66
CA ALA A 111 11.72 -3.33 5.74
C ALA A 111 12.20 -3.33 7.21
N GLN A 112 11.56 -2.55 8.08
CA GLN A 112 11.92 -2.44 9.50
C GLN A 112 11.72 -3.75 10.29
N LEU A 113 10.74 -4.57 9.95
CA LEU A 113 10.40 -5.77 10.73
C LEU A 113 10.99 -7.04 10.14
N LEU A 114 10.88 -7.23 8.82
CA LEU A 114 11.28 -8.47 8.17
C LEU A 114 12.71 -8.40 7.63
N TRP A 115 13.16 -7.22 7.21
CA TRP A 115 14.47 -7.02 6.56
C TRP A 115 15.43 -6.18 7.41
N ALA A 116 15.23 -6.12 8.73
CA ALA A 116 16.04 -5.30 9.65
C ALA A 116 17.55 -5.61 9.61
N HIS A 117 17.93 -6.80 9.13
CA HIS A 117 19.31 -7.24 8.98
C HIS A 117 19.99 -6.67 7.72
N GLU A 118 19.20 -6.21 6.73
CA GLU A 118 19.71 -5.65 5.49
C GLU A 118 19.92 -4.14 5.63
N ARG A 119 21.19 -3.72 5.62
CA ARG A 119 21.56 -2.32 5.77
C ARG A 119 21.24 -1.55 4.48
N GLY A 120 20.61 -0.39 4.62
CA GLY A 120 20.33 0.52 3.50
C GLY A 120 19.08 0.17 2.68
N MET A 121 18.30 -0.85 3.08
CA MET A 121 17.02 -1.13 2.44
C MET A 121 15.92 -0.20 2.98
N ASP A 122 15.45 0.71 2.13
CA ASP A 122 14.34 1.61 2.46
C ASP A 122 12.97 0.90 2.44
N PHE A 123 12.77 0.00 1.48
CA PHE A 123 11.58 -0.82 1.29
C PHE A 123 11.93 -2.07 0.47
N PRO A 124 11.14 -3.16 0.57
CA PRO A 124 11.41 -4.38 -0.20
C PRO A 124 11.23 -4.18 -1.73
N PRO A 125 12.11 -4.72 -2.59
CA PRO A 125 12.07 -4.48 -4.04
C PRO A 125 10.76 -4.88 -4.73
N TYR A 126 10.06 -5.90 -4.20
CA TYR A 126 8.78 -6.34 -4.77
C TYR A 126 7.67 -5.30 -4.65
N VAL A 127 7.78 -4.33 -3.72
CA VAL A 127 6.81 -3.23 -3.59
C VAL A 127 6.87 -2.35 -4.83
N MET A 128 8.08 -1.90 -5.19
CA MET A 128 8.29 -1.09 -6.40
C MET A 128 7.96 -1.86 -7.67
N ARG A 129 8.33 -3.14 -7.74
CA ARG A 129 7.98 -3.99 -8.88
C ARG A 129 6.46 -4.04 -9.08
N ALA A 130 5.69 -4.36 -8.04
CA ALA A 130 4.24 -4.46 -8.14
C ALA A 130 3.59 -3.11 -8.50
N LEU A 131 4.13 -1.99 -8.01
CA LEU A 131 3.67 -0.65 -8.39
C LEU A 131 3.91 -0.37 -9.88
N ARG A 132 5.13 -0.60 -10.37
CA ARG A 132 5.48 -0.42 -11.79
C ARG A 132 4.61 -1.31 -12.68
N GLU A 133 4.53 -2.60 -12.37
CA GLU A 133 3.69 -3.55 -13.10
C GLU A 133 2.22 -3.09 -13.16
N SER A 134 1.67 -2.57 -12.06
CA SER A 134 0.30 -2.05 -12.05
C SER A 134 0.10 -0.84 -12.97
N ILE A 135 1.05 0.10 -12.97
CA ILE A 135 1.03 1.31 -13.81
C ILE A 135 1.23 0.95 -15.28
N ASP A 136 2.15 0.03 -15.58
CA ASP A 136 2.41 -0.41 -16.95
C ASP A 136 1.17 -1.13 -17.52
N LEU A 137 0.56 -2.03 -16.75
CA LEU A 137 -0.72 -2.65 -17.11
C LEU A 137 -1.84 -1.62 -17.34
N TYR A 138 -1.90 -0.57 -16.50
CA TYR A 138 -2.84 0.53 -16.70
C TYR A 138 -2.57 1.32 -17.99
N ARG A 139 -1.31 1.58 -18.32
CA ARG A 139 -0.94 2.30 -19.55
C ARG A 139 -1.28 1.49 -20.81
N GLU A 140 -1.16 0.16 -20.72
CA GLU A 140 -1.49 -0.74 -21.81
C GLU A 140 -3.01 -0.88 -22.01
N ARG A 141 -3.79 -0.97 -20.93
CA ARG A 141 -5.20 -1.40 -20.97
C ARG A 141 -6.21 -0.32 -20.56
N GLY A 142 -5.73 0.79 -20.00
CA GLY A 142 -6.56 1.78 -19.34
C GLY A 142 -7.32 1.22 -18.13
N PHE A 143 -8.38 1.91 -17.71
CA PHE A 143 -9.30 1.41 -16.68
C PHE A 143 -10.21 0.28 -17.19
N GLY A 144 -10.21 0.01 -18.50
CA GLY A 144 -11.29 -0.64 -19.22
C GLY A 144 -10.85 -1.75 -20.15
N ASP A 145 -10.25 -2.80 -19.60
CA ASP A 145 -10.50 -4.17 -20.06
C ASP A 145 -11.48 -4.83 -19.09
N ALA A 146 -12.74 -4.39 -19.18
CA ALA A 146 -13.89 -5.09 -18.64
C ALA A 146 -14.58 -5.81 -19.80
N ALA A 147 -13.98 -6.90 -20.26
CA ALA A 147 -14.66 -7.93 -21.06
C ALA A 147 -14.69 -9.22 -20.25
#